data_AF-F6Y8U3-F1
#
_entry.id   AF-F6Y8U3-F1
#
_cell.length_a   1.000
_cell.length_b   1.000
_cell.length_c   1.000
_cell.angle_alpha   90.00
_cell.angle_beta   90.00
_cell.angle_gamma   90.00
#
_symmetry.space_group_name_H-M   'P 1'
#
loop_
_entity.id
_entity.type
_entity.pdbx_description
1 polymer ?
#
loop_
_entity_poly.entity_id
_entity_poly.type
_entity_poly.pdbx_seq_one_letter_code
_entity_poly.pdbx_strand_id
1 'polypeptide(L)'
;MVDPDAPSAAQHTYRSWLHYLGSNLKPNSQDGELNLNAPENNIITKYNGPSPPIGSGPHHYQVYVFKQEEAYDQAPIRNRAKFNVENFKRSHSLELVGKAGFITER
;
A
#
# COMPACT_ATOMS: atom_id res chain seq x y z
N MET A 1 0.12 -0.72 0.73
CA MET A 1 -0.23 -2.07 0.25
C MET A 1 -0.94 -1.95 -1.09
N VAL A 2 -0.47 -2.69 -2.08
CA VAL A 2 -1.04 -2.67 -3.44
C VAL A 2 -1.32 -4.07 -3.94
N ASP A 3 -2.31 -4.20 -4.81
CA ASP A 3 -2.61 -5.40 -5.58
C ASP A 3 -2.36 -5.11 -7.07
N PRO A 4 -1.30 -5.66 -7.69
CA PRO A 4 -1.05 -5.49 -9.10
C PRO A 4 -2.04 -6.30 -9.94
N ASP A 5 -2.70 -7.32 -9.41
CA ASP A 5 -3.50 -8.25 -10.21
C ASP A 5 -4.96 -7.81 -10.34
N ALA A 6 -5.31 -6.60 -9.91
CA ALA A 6 -6.69 -6.12 -10.01
C ALA A 6 -7.13 -5.79 -11.47
N PRO A 7 -8.35 -6.17 -11.90
CA PRO A 7 -9.32 -7.04 -11.21
C PRO A 7 -9.04 -8.54 -11.31
N SER A 8 -8.22 -9.00 -12.25
CA SER A 8 -7.69 -10.37 -12.28
C SER A 8 -6.26 -10.41 -12.84
N ALA A 9 -5.49 -11.45 -12.51
CA ALA A 9 -4.12 -11.59 -13.00
C ALA A 9 -4.05 -11.62 -14.55
N ALA A 10 -5.08 -12.18 -15.19
CA ALA A 10 -5.21 -12.24 -16.65
C ALA A 10 -5.68 -10.92 -17.28
N GLN A 11 -6.49 -10.13 -16.56
CA GLN A 11 -7.03 -8.85 -17.01
C GLN A 11 -6.74 -7.79 -15.95
N HIS A 12 -5.49 -7.35 -15.86
CA HIS A 12 -4.97 -6.46 -14.81
C HIS A 12 -5.20 -4.96 -15.12
N THR A 13 -6.41 -4.60 -15.56
CA THR A 13 -6.76 -3.26 -16.05
C THR A 13 -6.73 -2.15 -14.98
N TYR A 14 -6.82 -2.52 -13.70
CA TYR A 14 -6.73 -1.62 -12.55
C TYR A 14 -5.35 -1.67 -11.84
N ARG A 15 -4.40 -2.47 -12.37
CA ARG A 15 -3.04 -2.59 -11.85
C ARG A 15 -2.40 -1.22 -11.66
N SER A 16 -1.89 -0.87 -10.47
CA SER A 16 -1.99 -1.56 -9.18
C SER A 16 -3.06 -0.90 -8.31
N TRP A 17 -3.95 -1.69 -7.69
CA TRP A 17 -4.98 -1.17 -6.80
C TRP A 17 -4.41 -0.86 -5.41
N LEU A 18 -4.66 0.35 -4.89
CA LEU A 18 -4.20 0.79 -3.58
C LEU A 18 -5.13 0.31 -2.45
N HIS A 19 -4.70 -0.72 -1.72
CA HIS A 19 -5.44 -1.26 -0.57
C HIS A 19 -5.27 -0.41 0.69
N TYR A 20 -4.08 0.15 0.90
CA TYR A 20 -3.77 0.97 2.08
C TYR A 20 -2.57 1.87 1.82
N LEU A 21 -2.62 3.09 2.34
CA LEU A 21 -1.51 4.03 2.41
C LEU A 21 -1.59 4.81 3.72
N GLY A 22 -0.58 4.65 4.56
CA GLY A 22 -0.32 5.50 5.72
C GLY A 22 0.99 6.25 5.52
N SER A 23 1.10 7.44 6.08
CA SER A 23 2.30 8.27 6.11
C SER A 23 2.58 8.76 7.52
N ASN A 24 3.80 9.28 7.71
CA ASN A 24 4.30 9.82 8.97
C ASN A 24 4.24 8.80 10.11
N LEU A 25 4.43 7.53 9.78
CA LEU A 25 4.36 6.42 10.72
C LEU A 25 5.59 6.43 11.63
N LYS A 26 5.37 6.26 12.93
CA LYS A 26 6.45 6.22 13.92
C LYS A 26 6.57 4.79 14.48
N PRO A 27 7.63 4.04 14.13
CA PRO A 27 7.89 2.76 14.77
C PRO A 27 8.26 2.98 16.24
N ASN A 28 7.88 2.02 17.09
CA ASN A 28 8.34 1.98 18.47
C ASN A 28 9.88 1.89 18.50
N SER A 29 10.51 2.72 19.33
CA SER A 29 11.96 2.83 19.41
C SER A 29 12.66 1.62 20.05
N GLN A 30 11.93 0.75 20.75
CA GLN A 30 12.48 -0.42 21.45
C GLN A 30 12.51 -1.68 20.58
N ASP A 31 11.43 -1.94 19.84
CA ASP A 31 11.22 -3.18 19.09
C ASP A 31 10.98 -2.97 17.60
N GLY A 32 10.82 -1.71 17.15
CA GLY A 32 10.54 -1.37 15.75
C GLY A 32 9.09 -1.65 15.33
N GLU A 33 8.20 -2.01 16.26
CA GLU A 33 6.81 -2.31 15.93
C GLU A 33 6.06 -1.05 15.45
N LEU A 34 5.26 -1.23 14.39
CA LEU A 34 4.42 -0.18 13.83
C LEU A 34 2.96 -0.45 14.21
N ASN A 35 2.43 0.34 15.13
CA ASN A 35 0.98 0.38 15.35
C ASN A 35 0.32 1.24 14.26
N LEU A 36 -0.23 0.60 13.22
CA LEU A 36 -0.90 1.30 12.12
C LEU A 36 -2.18 2.08 12.53
N ASN A 37 -2.71 1.81 13.72
CA ASN A 37 -3.90 2.46 14.27
C ASN A 37 -3.56 3.59 15.27
N ALA A 38 -2.28 3.91 15.45
CA ALA A 38 -1.87 4.98 16.34
C ALA A 38 -2.45 6.33 15.87
N PRO A 39 -2.98 7.17 16.78
CA PRO A 39 -3.66 8.42 16.43
C PRO A 39 -2.75 9.45 15.75
N GLU A 40 -1.44 9.36 15.94
CA GLU A 40 -0.42 10.18 15.29
C GLU A 40 -0.16 9.80 13.83
N ASN A 41 -0.61 8.62 13.38
CA ASN A 41 -0.42 8.19 12.00
C ASN A 41 -1.37 8.94 11.06
N ASN A 42 -0.84 9.36 9.92
CA ASN A 42 -1.66 9.97 8.89
C ASN A 42 -2.17 8.89 7.91
N ILE A 43 -3.48 8.62 7.96
CA ILE A 43 -4.12 7.65 7.07
C ILE A 43 -4.58 8.34 5.77
N ILE A 44 -3.74 8.26 4.74
CA ILE A 44 -4.02 8.80 3.40
C ILE A 44 -5.05 7.94 2.65
N THR A 45 -4.99 6.62 2.82
CA THR A 45 -5.94 5.69 2.22
C THR A 45 -6.25 4.58 3.21
N LYS A 46 -7.50 4.58 3.71
CA LYS A 46 -8.00 3.57 4.65
C LYS A 46 -7.83 2.16 4.09
N TYR A 47 -7.52 1.22 4.97
CA TYR A 47 -7.37 -0.19 4.62
C TYR A 47 -8.65 -0.71 3.97
N ASN A 48 -8.50 -1.36 2.83
CA ASN A 48 -9.52 -2.18 2.17
C ASN A 48 -8.91 -3.57 2.00
N GLY A 49 -9.54 -4.59 2.55
CA GLY A 49 -8.97 -5.94 2.60
C GLY A 49 -8.88 -6.62 1.23
N PRO A 50 -8.10 -7.71 1.13
CA PRO A 50 -8.14 -8.62 0.00
C PRO A 50 -9.58 -9.08 -0.28
N SER A 51 -10.02 -8.96 -1.53
CA SER A 51 -11.33 -9.40 -1.99
C SER A 51 -11.28 -9.80 -3.47
N PRO A 52 -10.41 -10.76 -3.83
CA PRO A 52 -10.28 -11.20 -5.22
C PRO A 52 -11.64 -11.69 -5.74
N PRO A 53 -12.03 -11.34 -6.98
CA PRO A 53 -13.25 -11.86 -7.59
C PRO A 53 -13.22 -13.39 -7.73
N ILE A 54 -14.38 -14.04 -7.67
CA ILE A 54 -14.46 -15.50 -7.90
C ILE A 54 -13.97 -15.81 -9.32
N GLY A 55 -13.04 -16.75 -9.43
CA GLY A 55 -12.48 -17.17 -10.73
C GLY A 55 -11.47 -16.19 -11.35
N SER A 56 -11.01 -15.16 -10.61
CA SER A 56 -9.93 -14.27 -11.09
C SER A 56 -8.53 -14.87 -10.96
N GLY A 57 -8.43 -16.03 -10.30
CA GLY A 57 -7.16 -16.67 -9.94
C GLY A 57 -6.50 -16.01 -8.72
N PRO A 58 -5.22 -16.32 -8.46
CA PRO A 58 -4.48 -15.76 -7.34
C PRO A 58 -4.13 -14.28 -7.54
N HIS A 59 -4.23 -13.49 -6.47
CA HIS A 59 -3.83 -12.08 -6.41
C HIS A 59 -2.63 -11.88 -5.48
N HIS A 60 -1.61 -11.15 -5.94
CA HIS A 60 -0.36 -10.92 -5.22
C HIS A 60 -0.35 -9.56 -4.50
N TYR A 61 -0.67 -9.57 -3.21
CA TYR A 61 -0.63 -8.35 -2.42
C TYR A 61 0.80 -8.03 -2.01
N GLN A 62 1.20 -6.78 -2.23
CA GLN A 62 2.54 -6.29 -1.89
C GLN A 62 2.44 -5.15 -0.88
N VAL A 63 3.11 -5.34 0.24
CA VAL A 63 3.30 -4.33 1.29
C VAL A 63 4.70 -3.75 1.13
N TYR A 64 4.77 -2.42 1.07
CA TYR A 64 6.01 -1.67 0.98
C TYR A 64 6.11 -0.77 2.19
N VAL A 65 7.30 -0.70 2.77
CA VAL A 65 7.64 0.24 3.84
C VAL A 65 8.73 1.15 3.31
N PHE A 66 8.49 2.45 3.41
CA PHE A 66 9.41 3.47 2.94
C PHE A 66 9.85 4.37 4.09
N LYS A 67 11.12 4.76 4.09
CA LYS A 67 11.64 5.83 4.94
C LYS A 67 11.36 7.18 4.28
N GLN A 68 10.86 8.11 5.08
CA GLN A 68 10.55 9.49 4.69
C GLN A 68 11.68 10.41 5.13
N GLU A 69 12.08 11.32 4.25
CA GLU A 69 12.91 12.47 4.62
C GLU A 69 12.03 13.69 5.00
N GLU A 70 10.82 13.78 4.42
CA GLU A 70 9.85 14.84 4.69
C GLU A 70 8.47 14.29 5.08
N ALA A 71 7.73 15.06 5.87
CA ALA A 71 6.36 14.73 6.24
C ALA A 71 5.44 14.76 5.01
N TYR A 72 4.47 13.85 4.98
CA TYR A 72 3.48 13.75 3.90
C TYR A 72 2.07 13.93 4.47
N ASP A 73 1.54 15.15 4.35
CA ASP A 73 0.23 15.57 4.88
C ASP A 73 -0.78 15.93 3.79
N GLN A 74 -0.76 15.17 2.70
CA GLN A 74 -1.62 15.42 1.54
C GLN A 74 -3.04 14.88 1.74
N ALA A 75 -3.96 15.38 0.90
CA ALA A 75 -5.33 14.90 0.86
C ALA A 75 -5.42 13.40 0.54
N PRO A 76 -6.50 12.71 0.99
CA PRO A 76 -6.69 11.29 0.71
C PRO A 76 -6.71 10.96 -0.78
N ILE A 77 -6.04 9.87 -1.17
CA ILE A 77 -6.11 9.33 -2.52
C ILE A 77 -7.44 8.61 -2.71
N ARG A 78 -8.34 9.22 -3.49
CA ARG A 78 -9.69 8.67 -3.75
C ARG A 78 -9.70 7.62 -4.86
N ASN A 79 -8.91 7.83 -5.92
CA ASN A 79 -8.77 6.85 -6.98
C ASN A 79 -7.67 5.86 -6.63
N ARG A 80 -8.06 4.64 -6.25
CA ARG A 80 -7.14 3.57 -5.85
C ARG A 80 -6.55 2.82 -7.04
N ALA A 81 -7.20 2.86 -8.21
CA ALA A 81 -6.75 2.13 -9.39
C ALA A 81 -5.50 2.78 -9.99
N LYS A 82 -4.67 1.97 -10.65
CA LYS A 82 -3.46 2.44 -11.35
C LYS A 82 -2.46 3.20 -10.47
N PHE A 83 -2.44 2.88 -9.17
CA PHE A 83 -1.46 3.45 -8.27
C PHE A 83 -0.05 2.95 -8.65
N ASN A 84 0.84 3.88 -8.97
CA ASN A 84 2.21 3.58 -9.38
C ASN A 84 3.17 3.82 -8.20
N VAL A 85 3.60 2.73 -7.58
CA VAL A 85 4.50 2.74 -6.41
C VAL A 85 5.84 3.39 -6.74
N GLU A 86 6.41 3.11 -7.91
CA GLU A 86 7.72 3.67 -8.32
C GLU A 86 7.64 5.18 -8.56
N ASN A 87 6.58 5.65 -9.21
CA ASN A 87 6.36 7.08 -9.39
C ASN A 87 6.12 7.76 -8.04
N PHE A 88 5.29 7.17 -7.16
CA PHE A 88 5.06 7.71 -5.82
C PHE A 88 6.35 7.80 -5.01
N LYS A 89 7.18 6.75 -5.04
CA LYS A 89 8.50 6.73 -4.42
C LYS A 89 9.39 7.86 -4.92
N ARG A 90 9.50 8.02 -6.25
CA ARG A 90 10.36 9.04 -6.88
C ARG A 90 9.88 10.47 -6.60
N SER A 91 8.58 10.71 -6.71
CA SER A 91 7.99 12.06 -6.51
C SER A 91 8.09 12.56 -5.07
N HIS A 92 8.29 11.65 -4.10
CA HIS A 92 8.37 11.98 -2.68
C HIS A 92 9.72 11.61 -2.07
N SER A 93 10.74 11.37 -2.89
CA SER A 93 12.12 11.05 -2.45
C SER A 93 12.18 9.94 -1.39
N LEU A 94 11.35 8.91 -1.55
CA LEU A 94 11.20 7.85 -0.57
C LEU A 94 12.26 6.76 -0.76
N GLU A 95 12.83 6.29 0.36
CA GLU A 95 13.75 5.15 0.36
C GLU A 95 13.00 3.87 0.72
N LEU A 96 13.16 2.79 -0.07
CA LEU A 96 12.55 1.50 0.24
C LEU A 96 13.36 0.79 1.33
N VAL A 97 12.74 0.54 2.49
CA VAL A 97 13.40 -0.13 3.63
C VAL A 97 12.85 -1.52 3.91
N GLY A 98 11.66 -1.85 3.39
CA GLY A 98 11.06 -3.17 3.59
C GLY A 98 10.02 -3.49 2.54
N LYS A 99 9.93 -4.77 2.19
CA LYS A 99 8.89 -5.32 1.31
C LYS A 99 8.46 -6.68 1.82
N ALA A 100 7.15 -6.89 1.88
CA ALA A 100 6.54 -8.18 2.15
C ALA A 100 5.43 -8.44 1.13
N GLY A 101 5.05 -9.70 0.95
CA GLY A 101 3.95 -10.06 0.07
C GLY A 101 3.24 -11.31 0.51
N PHE A 102 2.00 -11.44 0.07
CA PHE A 102 1.19 -12.63 0.30
C PHE A 102 0.21 -12.81 -0.87
N ILE A 103 -0.30 -14.04 -1.03
CA ILE A 103 -1.20 -14.41 -2.11
C ILE A 103 -2.55 -14.76 -1.50
N THR A 104 -3.63 -14.32 -2.13
CA THR A 104 -4.99 -14.77 -1.80
C THR A 104 -5.76 -15.09 -3.06
N GLU A 105 -6.71 -16.01 -2.95
CA GLU A 105 -7.71 -16.33 -3.96
C GLU A 105 -9.06 -16.56 -3.29
N ARG A 106 -10.13 -16.62 -4.09
CA ARG A 106 -11.49 -16.88 -3.62
C ARG A 106 -12.12 -18.01 -4.40
#